data_AF-A0A651F039-F1
#
_entry.id   AF-A0A651F039-F1
#
_cell.length_a   1.000
_cell.length_b   1.000
_cell.length_c   1.000
_cell.angle_alpha   90.00
_cell.angle_beta   90.00
_cell.angle_gamma   90.00
#
_symmetry.space_group_name_H-M   'P 1'
#
loop_
_entity.id
_entity.type
_entity.pdbx_description
1 polymer ?
#
loop_
_entity_poly.entity_id
_entity_poly.type
_entity_poly.pdbx_seq_one_letter_code
_entity_poly.pdbx_strand_id
1 'polypeptide(L)'
;MVQEGRRERTPQRNLQTSRSNEIGAESAAAQAPPVQKPVIKDKKYGRNDIVSVQNLTSGERKQMKYKQAMPLLEDETWVIIEE
;
A
#
# COMPACT_ATOMS: atom_id res chain seq x y z
N MET A 1 43.92 -2.81 38.26
CA MET A 1 43.49 -1.60 37.54
C MET A 1 42.11 -1.94 36.96
N VAL A 2 41.01 -1.72 37.72
CA VAL A 2 39.96 -0.69 37.48
C VAL A 2 39.69 -0.43 35.98
N GLN A 3 38.49 -0.44 35.41
CA GLN A 3 37.13 -0.17 35.91
C GLN A 3 36.11 -0.57 34.83
N GLU A 4 34.94 -1.03 35.26
CA GLU A 4 33.72 -1.21 34.46
C GLU A 4 33.10 0.15 34.12
N GLY A 5 32.69 0.34 32.86
CA GLY A 5 32.31 1.65 32.31
C GLY A 5 30.94 1.66 31.65
N ARG A 6 29.90 1.64 32.49
CA ARG A 6 28.49 1.97 32.26
C ARG A 6 28.28 3.14 31.27
N ARG A 7 27.44 2.95 30.24
CA ARG A 7 26.98 4.02 29.35
C ARG A 7 25.47 3.91 29.09
N GLU A 8 24.68 4.21 30.10
CA GLU A 8 23.27 4.59 29.96
C GLU A 8 23.21 6.03 29.43
N ARG A 9 22.86 6.23 28.16
CA ARG A 9 22.36 7.53 27.66
C ARG A 9 21.50 7.31 26.42
N THR A 10 20.19 7.45 26.55
CA THR A 10 19.42 8.33 25.66
C THR A 10 18.12 8.74 26.38
N PRO A 11 17.94 10.03 26.68
CA PRO A 11 16.74 10.53 27.34
C PRO A 11 15.53 10.57 26.38
N GLN A 12 14.43 10.02 26.90
CA GLN A 12 13.03 10.31 26.66
C GLN A 12 12.75 11.49 25.70
N ARG A 13 12.29 11.15 24.49
CA ARG A 13 11.86 12.10 23.45
C ARG A 13 10.59 12.83 23.89
N ASN A 14 10.70 14.15 23.95
CA ASN A 14 9.67 15.13 24.29
C ASN A 14 8.27 14.82 23.70
N LEU A 15 7.30 14.56 24.58
CA LEU A 15 5.87 14.65 24.28
C LEU A 15 5.48 16.14 24.33
N GLN A 16 5.40 16.79 23.17
CA GLN A 16 4.72 18.08 23.06
C GLN A 16 4.12 18.22 21.67
N THR A 17 2.87 17.80 21.54
CA THR A 17 2.04 18.27 20.43
C THR A 17 0.65 18.55 20.99
N SER A 18 0.48 19.79 21.43
CA SER A 18 -0.79 20.40 21.76
C SER A 18 -1.70 20.30 20.53
N ARG A 19 -2.74 19.47 20.60
CA ARG A 19 -3.85 19.47 19.62
C ARG A 19 -4.66 20.74 19.89
N SER A 20 -4.51 21.78 19.06
CA SER A 20 -5.22 22.01 17.79
C SER A 20 -6.63 22.55 18.01
N ASN A 21 -6.69 23.85 18.32
CA ASN A 21 -7.47 24.88 17.62
C ASN A 21 -8.78 24.40 16.95
N GLU A 22 -9.86 24.48 17.71
CA GLU A 22 -11.25 24.40 17.27
C GLU A 22 -11.66 25.66 16.47
N ILE A 23 -11.63 25.53 15.14
CA ILE A 23 -12.32 26.41 14.17
C ILE A 23 -13.44 25.50 13.62
N GLY A 24 -14.73 25.79 13.76
CA GLY A 24 -15.40 27.04 13.48
C GLY A 24 -16.14 26.91 12.15
N ALA A 25 -17.45 27.17 12.18
CA ALA A 25 -18.34 27.50 11.07
C ALA A 25 -18.80 26.37 10.12
N GLU A 26 -19.99 25.88 10.45
CA GLU A 26 -21.16 25.76 9.57
C GLU A 26 -21.04 26.49 8.22
N SER A 27 -21.19 25.76 7.11
CA SER A 27 -21.55 26.31 5.81
C SER A 27 -22.19 25.22 4.95
N ALA A 28 -23.50 25.34 4.77
CA ALA A 28 -24.30 24.58 3.82
C ALA A 28 -23.84 24.85 2.39
N ALA A 29 -23.63 23.80 1.59
CA ALA A 29 -23.72 23.88 0.13
C ALA A 29 -23.98 22.49 -0.44
N ALA A 30 -25.18 22.31 -1.01
CA ALA A 30 -25.54 21.15 -1.81
C ALA A 30 -24.56 20.98 -2.98
N GLN A 31 -23.97 19.79 -3.10
CA GLN A 31 -23.20 19.40 -4.28
C GLN A 31 -23.71 18.04 -4.73
N ALA A 32 -24.08 17.97 -6.01
CA ALA A 32 -24.73 16.86 -6.69
C ALA A 32 -24.02 15.51 -6.46
N PRO A 33 -24.75 14.37 -6.49
CA PRO A 33 -24.13 13.05 -6.40
C PRO A 33 -23.13 12.89 -7.56
N PRO A 34 -21.83 12.66 -7.29
CA PRO A 34 -20.89 12.39 -8.34
C PRO A 34 -21.30 11.09 -9.02
N VAL A 35 -21.52 11.15 -10.34
CA VAL A 35 -21.60 9.98 -11.20
C VAL A 35 -20.37 9.11 -10.94
N GLN A 36 -20.56 8.05 -10.15
CA GLN A 36 -19.56 7.04 -9.90
C GLN A 36 -19.30 6.33 -11.22
N LYS A 37 -18.31 6.83 -11.97
CA LYS A 37 -17.64 6.05 -13.01
C LYS A 37 -17.31 4.71 -12.35
N PRO A 38 -17.57 3.55 -13.01
CA PRO A 38 -17.17 2.27 -12.43
C PRO A 38 -15.68 2.38 -12.19
N VAL A 39 -15.32 2.46 -10.90
CA VAL A 39 -13.94 2.35 -10.48
C VAL A 39 -13.60 0.94 -10.88
N ILE A 40 -12.97 0.78 -12.05
CA ILE A 40 -12.17 -0.39 -12.34
C ILE A 40 -11.21 -0.38 -11.16
N LYS A 41 -11.53 -1.17 -10.13
CA LYS A 41 -10.67 -1.35 -8.98
C LYS A 41 -9.45 -2.00 -9.58
N ASP A 42 -8.48 -1.17 -9.94
CA ASP A 42 -7.10 -1.57 -10.16
C ASP A 42 -6.72 -2.24 -8.84
N LYS A 43 -6.91 -3.57 -8.79
CA LYS A 43 -6.71 -4.38 -7.58
C LYS A 43 -5.23 -4.14 -7.27
N LYS A 44 -4.95 -3.30 -6.27
CA LYS A 44 -3.60 -2.82 -6.00
C LYS A 44 -2.84 -3.98 -5.34
N TYR A 45 -2.24 -4.83 -6.15
CA TYR A 45 -1.34 -5.86 -5.66
C TYR A 45 -0.11 -5.19 -5.06
N GLY A 46 0.16 -5.49 -3.78
CA GLY A 46 1.40 -5.08 -3.13
C GLY A 46 2.61 -5.77 -3.77
N ARG A 47 3.81 -5.20 -3.66
CA ARG A 47 5.04 -5.79 -4.24
C ARG A 47 5.29 -7.26 -3.85
N ASN A 48 4.87 -7.67 -2.65
CA ASN A 48 5.03 -9.03 -2.14
C ASN A 48 3.75 -9.86 -2.19
N ASP A 49 2.68 -9.31 -2.75
CA ASP A 49 1.39 -9.99 -2.86
C ASP A 49 1.52 -11.21 -3.77
N ILE A 50 0.90 -12.33 -3.41
CA ILE A 50 0.97 -13.55 -4.20
C ILE A 50 -0.23 -13.56 -5.15
N VAL A 51 0.07 -13.50 -6.43
CA VAL A 51 -0.93 -13.50 -7.50
C VAL A 51 -0.88 -14.82 -8.26
N SER A 52 -2.05 -15.31 -8.65
CA SER A 52 -2.18 -16.39 -9.62
C SER A 52 -2.16 -15.77 -11.01
N VAL A 53 -1.22 -16.18 -11.85
CA VAL A 53 -1.14 -15.76 -13.25
C VAL A 53 -1.34 -16.94 -14.18
N GLN A 54 -1.86 -16.67 -15.37
CA GLN A 54 -1.96 -17.62 -16.46
C GLN A 54 -1.16 -17.12 -17.66
N ASN A 55 -0.36 -18.01 -18.24
CA ASN A 55 0.35 -17.75 -19.48
C ASN A 55 -0.64 -17.84 -20.65
N LEU A 56 -0.69 -16.83 -21.51
CA LEU A 56 -1.58 -16.82 -22.68
C LEU A 56 -1.09 -17.71 -23.82
N THR A 57 0.22 -17.93 -23.93
CA THR A 57 0.86 -18.74 -24.98
C THR A 57 0.75 -20.24 -24.72
N SER A 58 0.97 -20.68 -23.48
CA SER A 58 0.94 -22.10 -23.08
C SER A 58 -0.30 -22.50 -22.27
N GLY A 59 -1.07 -21.55 -21.75
CA GLY A 59 -2.21 -21.83 -20.86
C GLY A 59 -1.83 -22.26 -19.44
N GLU A 60 -0.53 -22.26 -19.10
CA GLU A 60 -0.02 -22.69 -17.80
C GLU A 60 -0.39 -21.69 -16.69
N ARG A 61 -0.82 -22.18 -15.53
CA ARG A 61 -1.16 -21.37 -14.36
C ARG A 61 -0.06 -21.47 -13.32
N LYS A 62 0.43 -20.33 -12.84
CA LYS A 62 1.46 -20.24 -11.81
C LYS A 62 1.08 -19.22 -10.75
N GLN A 63 1.40 -19.53 -9.50
CA GLN A 63 1.24 -18.62 -8.39
C GLN A 63 2.60 -18.05 -8.01
N MET A 64 2.75 -16.73 -8.10
CA MET A 64 4.02 -16.05 -7.78
C MET A 64 3.78 -14.65 -7.23
N LYS A 65 4.84 -14.03 -6.67
CA LYS A 65 4.76 -12.65 -6.17
C LYS A 65 4.48 -11.68 -7.30
N TYR A 66 3.63 -10.68 -7.07
CA TYR A 66 3.28 -9.64 -8.04
C TYR A 66 4.52 -8.94 -8.61
N LYS A 67 5.55 -8.67 -7.79
CA LYS A 67 6.83 -8.13 -8.30
C LYS A 67 7.50 -9.01 -9.36
N GLN A 68 7.39 -10.34 -9.27
CA GLN A 68 7.90 -11.25 -10.30
C GLN A 68 6.95 -11.33 -11.49
N ALA A 69 5.65 -11.18 -11.26
CA ALA A 69 4.65 -11.10 -12.31
C ALA A 69 4.68 -9.79 -13.10
N MET A 70 5.09 -8.66 -12.51
CA MET A 70 5.16 -7.35 -13.17
C MET A 70 5.85 -7.40 -14.54
N PRO A 71 7.12 -7.85 -14.66
CA PRO A 71 7.77 -7.92 -15.97
C PRO A 71 7.06 -8.88 -16.94
N LEU A 72 6.40 -9.93 -16.42
CA LEU A 72 5.68 -10.92 -17.22
C LEU A 72 4.30 -10.43 -17.71
N LEU A 73 3.70 -9.49 -16.97
CA LEU A 73 2.46 -8.80 -17.31
C LEU A 73 2.73 -7.63 -18.26
N GLU A 74 3.86 -6.93 -18.08
CA GLU A 74 4.34 -5.88 -19.00
C GLU A 74 4.68 -6.45 -20.38
N ASP A 75 5.18 -7.69 -20.43
CA ASP A 75 5.46 -8.43 -21.67
C ASP A 75 4.18 -8.98 -22.34
N GLU A 76 2.99 -8.77 -21.73
CA GLU A 76 1.67 -9.27 -22.17
C GLU A 76 1.58 -10.79 -22.36
N THR A 77 2.63 -11.54 -22.02
CA THR A 77 2.70 -13.00 -22.12
C THR A 77 1.89 -13.69 -21.00
N TRP A 78 1.70 -13.02 -19.87
CA TRP A 78 0.96 -13.52 -18.72
C TRP A 78 -0.18 -12.58 -18.34
N VAL A 79 -1.24 -13.12 -17.75
CA VAL A 79 -2.37 -12.37 -17.19
C VAL A 79 -2.62 -12.80 -15.74
N ILE A 80 -2.98 -11.87 -14.85
CA ILE A 80 -3.41 -12.23 -13.50
C ILE A 80 -4.83 -12.77 -13.58
N ILE A 81 -5.01 -13.97 -13.02
CA ILE A 81 -6.31 -14.60 -12.83
C ILE A 81 -6.66 -14.54 -11.34
N GLU A 82 -7.66 -13.74 -11.02
CA GLU A 82 -8.24 -13.70 -9.68
C GLU A 82 -9.41 -14.68 -9.69
N GLU A 83 -9.35 -15.74 -8.89
CA GLU A 83 -10.52 -16.61 -8.64
C GLU A 83 -11.47 -15.93 -7.65
#